data_AF-A0A7V1H862-F1
#
_entry.id   AF-A0A7V1H862-F1
#
_cell.length_a   1.000
_cell.length_b   1.000
_cell.length_c   1.000
_cell.angle_alpha   90.00
_cell.angle_beta   90.00
_cell.angle_gamma   90.00
#
_symmetry.space_group_name_H-M   'P 1'
#
loop_
_entity.id
_entity.type
_entity.pdbx_description
1 polymer ?
#
loop_
_entity_poly.entity_id
_entity_poly.type
_entity_poly.pdbx_seq_one_letter_code
_entity_poly.pdbx_strand_id
1 'polypeptide(L)'
;MKNNKKIRHNPPWMNRLCGTVFIMLAIFLLLPAAAEAAVVIEEVETAAADYATEITILDVDISGINRALVVAVLLNDNDDQRVLSVILDEDGPNHTPLTWLDNAFGDYQDDGYCVIYGLVDPPVGKFIVKIKLNPSAGGGRTQSGEGLIAGAWSLTGVDQANPFRTAVGNEGTGTMKVTVSSAIGDMILAAGFVEGYYSNDSEWCEGEAGKEDWDLVDGPLEYDMSVGQSKAGAATSTTFNWTYDSFSGKWVTIGVAVRPAGTTIGDGTSPASKDAAPDSTNNAVDAFTLSTNSVGTIDTVTALEVTLTGTAADVAASGVKIYEDNGGTANEWDATDTLKGTASFSGTTASVTVSIPVTSTATQYLVTYDIAAGATVTNTLQGAITAATVTNTLVNNDTTDATLTVNYPPVELAGSWVTGTTHTVEPGSDRVLILVGTIAGYGDGDSTISSASYGGQPLAFIES
;
A
#
# COMPACT_ATOMS: atom_id res chain seq x y z
N MET A 1 -17.71 23.05 73.34
CA MET A 1 -17.68 24.45 73.86
C MET A 1 -17.27 25.36 72.71
N LYS A 2 -18.24 26.05 72.09
CA LYS A 2 -18.39 27.52 71.99
C LYS A 2 -17.19 28.32 71.43
N ASN A 3 -17.38 28.75 70.16
CA ASN A 3 -17.22 30.10 69.58
C ASN A 3 -15.92 30.91 69.83
N ASN A 4 -15.27 31.40 68.75
CA ASN A 4 -15.60 32.73 68.19
C ASN A 4 -14.83 33.12 66.90
N LYS A 5 -15.58 33.75 66.01
CA LYS A 5 -15.23 34.50 64.79
C LYS A 5 -14.16 35.59 65.02
N LYS A 6 -13.35 35.86 63.99
CA LYS A 6 -13.05 37.25 63.59
C LYS A 6 -12.85 37.39 62.07
N ILE A 7 -13.77 38.13 61.47
CA ILE A 7 -13.80 38.60 60.08
C ILE A 7 -12.96 39.87 59.99
N ARG A 8 -12.20 40.07 58.90
CA ARG A 8 -11.88 41.40 58.37
C ARG A 8 -12.08 41.42 56.85
N HIS A 9 -12.73 42.49 56.41
CA HIS A 9 -13.15 42.81 55.05
C HIS A 9 -12.10 43.64 54.30
N ASN A 10 -11.96 43.33 52.99
CA ASN A 10 -11.78 44.20 51.80
C ASN A 10 -10.51 45.08 51.64
N PRO A 11 -10.01 45.35 50.39
CA PRO A 11 -10.83 45.75 49.24
C PRO A 11 -10.49 45.14 47.85
N PRO A 12 -11.37 45.36 46.85
CA PRO A 12 -11.40 44.57 45.62
C PRO A 12 -10.97 45.33 44.38
N TRP A 13 -9.83 46.02 44.31
CA TRP A 13 -9.47 46.76 43.08
C TRP A 13 -8.06 46.39 42.59
N MET A 14 -7.97 45.51 41.59
CA MET A 14 -6.99 45.67 40.52
C MET A 14 -7.48 45.00 39.25
N ASN A 15 -7.81 45.89 38.31
CA ASN A 15 -8.15 45.63 36.94
C ASN A 15 -7.05 44.84 36.21
N ARG A 16 -7.51 43.94 35.34
CA ARG A 16 -7.07 43.81 33.95
C ARG A 16 -5.56 43.88 33.74
N LEU A 17 -4.90 42.73 33.79
CA LEU A 17 -3.82 42.47 32.84
C LEU A 17 -4.33 41.41 31.84
N CYS A 18 -4.35 41.83 30.58
CA CYS A 18 -4.45 41.01 29.40
C CYS A 18 -3.49 39.82 29.50
N GLY A 19 -4.03 38.64 29.76
CA GLY A 19 -3.41 37.37 29.38
C GLY A 19 -4.27 36.79 28.27
N THR A 20 -3.99 37.18 27.02
CA THR A 20 -4.48 36.48 25.85
C THR A 20 -3.97 35.04 25.96
N VAL A 21 -4.81 34.13 26.43
CA VAL A 21 -4.55 32.70 26.35
C VAL A 21 -4.60 32.37 24.87
N PHE A 22 -3.43 32.38 24.22
CA PHE A 22 -3.22 31.62 23.00
C PHE A 22 -3.43 30.15 23.39
N ILE A 23 -4.67 29.68 23.25
CA ILE A 23 -4.91 28.26 23.02
C ILE A 23 -4.26 28.00 21.66
N MET A 24 -2.98 27.65 21.68
CA MET A 24 -2.40 26.85 20.61
C MET A 24 -3.21 25.57 20.61
N LEU A 25 -4.26 25.57 19.79
CA LEU A 25 -4.86 24.36 19.28
C LEU A 25 -3.71 23.68 18.52
N ALA A 26 -2.99 22.81 19.21
CA ALA A 26 -2.15 21.82 18.56
C ALA A 26 -3.12 21.01 17.71
N ILE A 27 -3.22 21.39 16.44
CA ILE A 27 -3.65 20.48 15.40
C ILE A 27 -2.59 19.38 15.47
N PHE A 28 -2.88 18.35 16.27
CA PHE A 28 -2.42 17.02 15.95
C PHE A 28 -2.96 16.78 14.56
N LEU A 29 -2.13 17.06 13.55
CA LEU A 29 -2.12 16.28 12.34
C LEU A 29 -1.95 14.86 12.85
N LEU A 30 -3.08 14.20 13.10
CA LEU A 30 -3.20 12.77 13.01
C LEU A 30 -2.76 12.48 11.58
N LEU A 31 -1.44 12.34 11.40
CA LEU A 31 -0.91 11.53 10.32
C LEU A 31 -1.74 10.25 10.38
N PRO A 32 -2.36 9.83 9.27
CA PRO A 32 -3.05 8.55 9.27
C PRO A 32 -2.07 7.56 9.86
N ALA A 33 -2.49 6.83 10.90
CA ALA A 33 -1.73 5.71 11.40
C ALA A 33 -1.35 4.89 10.17
N ALA A 34 -0.07 4.88 9.81
CA ALA A 34 0.41 4.18 8.63
C ALA A 34 -0.10 2.76 8.79
N ALA A 35 -1.02 2.34 7.92
CA ALA A 35 -1.64 1.04 8.02
C ALA A 35 -0.52 0.02 7.88
N GLU A 36 -0.16 -0.59 9.01
CA GLU A 36 0.95 -1.52 9.16
C GLU A 36 0.53 -2.85 8.53
N ALA A 37 0.66 -2.95 7.20
CA ALA A 37 0.81 -4.23 6.53
C ALA A 37 2.32 -4.44 6.29
N ALA A 38 3.03 -4.56 7.42
CA ALA A 38 4.45 -4.88 7.43
C ALA A 38 4.66 -6.36 7.08
N VAL A 39 5.77 -6.67 6.42
CA VAL A 39 6.27 -8.05 6.35
C VAL A 39 6.29 -8.62 7.77
N VAL A 40 5.70 -9.80 7.97
CA VAL A 40 5.62 -10.45 9.28
C VAL A 40 6.64 -11.58 9.31
N ILE A 41 7.38 -11.69 10.42
CA ILE A 41 8.18 -12.86 10.75
C ILE A 41 7.27 -13.82 11.49
N GLU A 42 6.95 -14.95 10.88
CA GLU A 42 6.10 -15.97 11.48
C GLU A 42 6.88 -16.77 12.52
N GLU A 43 8.10 -17.16 12.16
CA GLU A 43 8.97 -17.99 12.98
C GLU A 43 10.43 -17.73 12.60
N VAL A 44 11.32 -17.94 13.57
CA VAL A 44 12.76 -17.96 13.38
C VAL A 44 13.29 -19.26 13.96
N GLU A 45 13.88 -20.08 13.11
CA GLU A 45 14.49 -21.34 13.51
C GLU A 45 15.99 -21.30 13.31
N THR A 46 16.75 -21.89 14.24
CA THR A 46 18.21 -21.86 14.23
C THR A 46 18.78 -23.24 14.39
N ALA A 47 19.95 -23.48 13.80
CA ALA A 47 20.77 -24.64 14.07
C ALA A 47 22.22 -24.22 14.22
N ALA A 48 22.96 -24.94 15.06
CA ALA A 48 24.40 -24.81 15.14
C ALA A 48 25.06 -26.19 15.14
N ALA A 49 26.27 -26.25 14.60
CA ALA A 49 27.09 -27.44 14.50
C ALA A 49 28.56 -27.05 14.59
N ASP A 50 29.38 -28.00 15.01
CA ASP A 50 30.83 -27.83 15.06
C ASP A 50 31.49 -29.00 14.34
N TYR A 51 32.55 -28.69 13.60
CA TYR A 51 33.27 -29.62 12.73
C TYR A 51 32.35 -30.47 11.82
N ALA A 52 31.27 -29.86 11.28
CA ALA A 52 30.38 -30.44 10.30
C ALA A 52 30.51 -29.89 8.85
N THR A 53 30.40 -30.77 7.85
CA THR A 53 30.23 -30.39 6.43
C THR A 53 28.77 -30.21 6.02
N GLU A 54 27.84 -30.44 6.95
CA GLU A 54 26.39 -30.31 6.73
C GLU A 54 25.73 -29.87 8.04
N ILE A 55 24.78 -28.94 7.94
CA ILE A 55 23.90 -28.54 9.05
C ILE A 55 22.45 -28.53 8.57
N THR A 56 21.53 -28.88 9.47
CA THR A 56 20.09 -28.91 9.18
C THR A 56 19.34 -28.06 10.19
N ILE A 57 18.61 -27.06 9.71
CA ILE A 57 17.60 -26.35 10.48
C ILE A 57 16.31 -27.18 10.41
N LEU A 58 15.79 -27.57 11.57
CA LEU A 58 14.59 -28.41 11.69
C LEU A 58 13.35 -27.55 11.86
N ASP A 59 12.18 -28.16 11.60
CA ASP A 59 10.86 -27.65 11.95
C ASP A 59 10.47 -26.26 11.41
N VAL A 60 11.16 -25.75 10.39
CA VAL A 60 10.87 -24.47 9.71
C VAL A 60 9.41 -24.44 9.23
N ASP A 61 8.55 -23.73 9.96
CA ASP A 61 7.13 -23.60 9.65
C ASP A 61 6.92 -22.44 8.69
N ILE A 62 6.33 -22.74 7.55
CA ILE A 62 6.05 -21.78 6.48
C ILE A 62 4.53 -21.73 6.32
N SER A 63 3.95 -20.57 6.62
CA SER A 63 2.51 -20.37 6.61
C SER A 63 2.11 -19.06 5.91
N GLY A 64 0.82 -18.73 5.90
CA GLY A 64 0.31 -17.47 5.34
C GLY A 64 0.40 -17.33 3.82
N ILE A 65 0.35 -16.08 3.35
CA ILE A 65 0.39 -15.67 1.93
C ILE A 65 1.56 -14.71 1.69
N ASN A 66 1.96 -14.55 0.42
CA ASN A 66 3.05 -13.64 0.05
C ASN A 66 4.32 -13.98 0.83
N ARG A 67 4.79 -15.21 0.63
CA ARG A 67 5.78 -15.82 1.51
C ARG A 67 7.19 -15.54 1.02
N ALA A 68 8.13 -15.52 1.95
CA ALA A 68 9.54 -15.69 1.65
C ALA A 68 10.22 -16.44 2.78
N LEU A 69 11.30 -17.15 2.45
CA LEU A 69 12.21 -17.73 3.42
C LEU A 69 13.58 -17.08 3.22
N VAL A 70 14.15 -16.55 4.30
CA VAL A 70 15.51 -15.99 4.29
C VAL A 70 16.36 -16.82 5.23
N VAL A 71 17.54 -17.25 4.78
CA VAL A 71 18.46 -18.07 5.58
C VAL A 71 19.81 -17.39 5.61
N ALA A 72 20.31 -17.07 6.80
CA ALA A 72 21.71 -16.68 6.96
C ALA A 72 22.51 -17.87 7.51
N VAL A 73 23.73 -18.02 6.98
CA VAL A 73 24.70 -19.03 7.43
C VAL A 73 25.97 -18.29 7.81
N LEU A 74 26.47 -18.62 8.99
CA LEU A 74 27.58 -18.00 9.68
C LEU A 74 28.56 -19.11 10.03
N LEU A 75 29.85 -18.94 9.75
CA LEU A 75 30.85 -19.94 10.10
C LEU A 75 32.21 -19.31 10.27
N ASN A 76 33.06 -19.95 11.08
CA ASN A 76 34.47 -19.66 11.12
C ASN A 76 35.14 -20.21 9.84
N ASP A 77 35.91 -19.37 9.15
CA ASP A 77 36.49 -19.65 7.82
C ASP A 77 37.99 -19.99 7.89
N ASN A 78 38.44 -20.68 8.93
CA ASN A 78 39.83 -21.09 9.17
C ASN A 78 40.48 -21.94 8.04
N ASP A 79 39.78 -22.25 6.94
CA ASP A 79 40.18 -23.29 5.98
C ASP A 79 39.57 -23.16 4.56
N ASP A 80 39.25 -21.94 4.11
CA ASP A 80 38.61 -21.66 2.81
C ASP A 80 37.27 -22.40 2.61
N GLN A 81 36.46 -22.42 3.67
CA GLN A 81 35.16 -23.06 3.67
C GLN A 81 34.08 -22.15 3.10
N ARG A 82 33.18 -22.75 2.32
CA ARG A 82 32.14 -22.08 1.55
C ARG A 82 30.89 -22.93 1.61
N VAL A 83 29.76 -22.24 1.71
CA VAL A 83 28.44 -22.85 1.53
C VAL A 83 28.28 -23.23 0.07
N LEU A 84 28.08 -24.53 -0.18
CA LEU A 84 27.84 -25.10 -1.50
C LEU A 84 26.38 -24.97 -1.92
N SER A 85 25.46 -25.20 -0.97
CA SER A 85 24.04 -25.16 -1.22
C SER A 85 23.25 -24.95 0.06
N VAL A 86 22.12 -24.27 -0.08
CA VAL A 86 21.05 -24.19 0.93
C VAL A 86 19.77 -24.66 0.27
N ILE A 87 19.18 -25.73 0.79
CA ILE A 87 18.06 -26.43 0.14
C ILE A 87 16.93 -26.61 1.14
N LEU A 88 15.74 -26.13 0.78
CA LEU A 88 14.50 -26.45 1.46
C LEU A 88 14.08 -27.89 1.10
N ASP A 89 13.76 -28.70 2.10
CA ASP A 89 13.18 -30.04 1.95
C ASP A 89 14.01 -30.95 1.04
N GLU A 90 15.34 -30.97 1.21
CA GLU A 90 16.26 -31.67 0.29
C GLU A 90 15.90 -33.14 0.05
N ASP A 91 15.47 -33.85 1.10
CA ASP A 91 15.10 -35.27 1.05
C ASP A 91 13.59 -35.50 0.77
N GLY A 92 12.83 -34.42 0.59
CA GLY A 92 11.37 -34.46 0.47
C GLY A 92 10.85 -34.02 -0.91
N PRO A 93 9.51 -34.03 -1.07
CA PRO A 93 8.86 -33.73 -2.34
C PRO A 93 8.97 -32.25 -2.76
N ASN A 94 9.35 -31.35 -1.84
CA ASN A 94 9.49 -29.93 -2.11
C ASN A 94 10.95 -29.47 -2.18
N HIS A 95 11.87 -30.36 -2.55
CA HIS A 95 13.28 -30.04 -2.79
C HIS A 95 13.42 -28.76 -3.62
N THR A 96 13.82 -27.67 -2.96
CA THR A 96 13.90 -26.35 -3.58
C THR A 96 15.18 -25.65 -3.12
N PRO A 97 16.16 -25.44 -4.02
CA PRO A 97 17.35 -24.65 -3.70
C PRO A 97 16.98 -23.19 -3.44
N LEU A 98 17.58 -22.60 -2.41
CA LEU A 98 17.47 -21.17 -2.16
C LEU A 98 18.42 -20.40 -3.09
N THR A 99 18.03 -19.18 -3.44
CA THR A 99 18.83 -18.27 -4.25
C THR A 99 19.86 -17.56 -3.38
N TRP A 100 21.12 -17.58 -3.79
CA TRP A 100 22.17 -16.79 -3.16
C TRP A 100 21.91 -15.30 -3.35
N LEU A 101 21.89 -14.53 -2.25
CA LEU A 101 21.64 -13.09 -2.30
C LEU A 101 22.95 -12.31 -2.24
N ASP A 102 23.77 -12.57 -1.22
CA ASP A 102 25.10 -11.97 -1.07
C ASP A 102 25.93 -12.71 0.01
N ASN A 103 27.20 -12.35 0.14
CA ASN A 103 28.07 -12.78 1.23
C ASN A 103 28.97 -11.65 1.78
N ALA A 104 29.56 -11.90 2.94
CA ALA A 104 30.54 -11.05 3.58
C ALA A 104 31.68 -11.92 4.13
N PHE A 105 32.91 -11.46 3.97
CA PHE A 105 34.12 -12.13 4.44
C PHE A 105 34.83 -11.25 5.45
N GLY A 106 35.47 -11.89 6.43
CA GLY A 106 36.60 -11.30 7.14
C GLY A 106 37.81 -11.17 6.19
N ASP A 107 38.39 -9.98 6.05
CA ASP A 107 39.56 -9.67 5.19
C ASP A 107 40.88 -10.30 5.69
N TYR A 108 40.83 -10.97 6.83
CA TYR A 108 41.95 -11.67 7.45
C TYR A 108 41.69 -13.18 7.31
N GLN A 109 42.74 -13.91 6.89
CA GLN A 109 42.65 -15.22 6.24
C GLN A 109 42.00 -16.37 7.04
N ASP A 110 41.47 -16.15 8.25
CA ASP A 110 41.08 -17.21 9.18
C ASP A 110 40.03 -16.74 10.24
N ASP A 111 39.00 -15.91 9.92
CA ASP A 111 38.23 -15.28 11.03
C ASP A 111 36.68 -15.23 10.91
N GLY A 112 36.08 -15.39 9.73
CA GLY A 112 34.61 -15.48 9.66
C GLY A 112 33.99 -15.26 8.28
N TYR A 113 32.92 -16.00 8.03
CA TYR A 113 32.15 -15.95 6.79
C TYR A 113 30.65 -15.87 7.08
N CYS A 114 29.99 -14.87 6.50
CA CYS A 114 28.54 -14.72 6.53
C CYS A 114 27.98 -14.80 5.12
N VAL A 115 26.88 -15.53 4.94
CA VAL A 115 26.17 -15.59 3.65
C VAL A 115 24.68 -15.60 3.88
N ILE A 116 23.93 -14.99 2.97
CA ILE A 116 22.47 -14.93 3.06
C ILE A 116 21.83 -15.43 1.75
N TYR A 117 20.80 -16.24 1.93
CA TYR A 117 20.02 -16.89 0.88
C TYR A 117 18.55 -16.53 1.02
N GLY A 118 17.82 -16.54 -0.10
CA GLY A 118 16.39 -16.26 -0.13
C GLY A 118 15.62 -17.21 -1.04
N LEU A 119 14.38 -17.50 -0.68
CA LEU A 119 13.40 -18.20 -1.52
C LEU A 119 12.07 -17.47 -1.48
N VAL A 120 11.54 -17.19 -2.66
CA VAL A 120 10.26 -16.49 -2.87
C VAL A 120 9.17 -17.52 -3.05
N ASP A 121 8.01 -17.27 -2.45
CA ASP A 121 6.85 -18.17 -2.47
C ASP A 121 7.16 -19.64 -2.11
N PRO A 122 7.88 -19.93 -1.00
CA PRO A 122 8.06 -21.31 -0.56
C PRO A 122 6.70 -21.99 -0.30
N PRO A 123 6.62 -23.33 -0.44
CA PRO A 123 5.40 -24.08 -0.15
C PRO A 123 5.00 -23.94 1.34
N VAL A 124 3.71 -24.12 1.63
CA VAL A 124 3.17 -24.07 3.00
C VAL A 124 3.36 -25.42 3.68
N GLY A 125 3.82 -25.41 4.92
CA GLY A 125 4.03 -26.60 5.74
C GLY A 125 5.25 -26.48 6.65
N LYS A 126 5.58 -27.57 7.33
CA LYS A 126 6.81 -27.71 8.12
C LYS A 126 7.87 -28.42 7.29
N PHE A 127 9.06 -27.85 7.23
CA PHE A 127 10.16 -28.33 6.41
C PHE A 127 11.47 -28.37 7.19
N ILE A 128 12.48 -28.96 6.56
CA ILE A 128 13.86 -28.81 6.97
C ILE A 128 14.59 -27.92 5.97
N VAL A 129 15.60 -27.20 6.43
CA VAL A 129 16.56 -26.51 5.55
C VAL A 129 17.92 -27.16 5.75
N LYS A 130 18.46 -27.75 4.69
CA LYS A 130 19.76 -28.42 4.70
C LYS A 130 20.81 -27.55 4.02
N ILE A 131 21.93 -27.36 4.71
CA ILE A 131 23.04 -26.51 4.28
C ILE A 131 24.28 -27.40 4.17
N LYS A 132 24.96 -27.33 3.02
CA LYS A 132 26.15 -28.13 2.72
C LYS A 132 27.37 -27.25 2.50
N LEU A 133 28.52 -27.70 2.99
CA LEU A 133 29.79 -27.01 2.87
C LEU A 133 30.80 -27.83 2.07
N ASN A 134 31.78 -27.17 1.47
CA ASN A 134 32.96 -27.87 0.96
C ASN A 134 33.79 -28.43 2.13
N PRO A 135 34.50 -29.54 1.92
CA PRO A 135 35.54 -29.98 2.83
C PRO A 135 36.63 -28.90 2.98
N SER A 136 37.21 -28.81 4.18
CA SER A 136 38.35 -27.92 4.48
C SER A 136 39.52 -28.23 3.52
N ALA A 137 40.17 -27.18 3.02
CA ALA A 137 41.33 -27.30 2.12
C ALA A 137 42.64 -27.62 2.89
N GLY A 138 42.66 -27.43 4.22
CA GLY A 138 43.79 -27.68 5.11
C GLY A 138 43.95 -29.16 5.44
N GLY A 139 44.74 -29.88 4.64
CA GLY A 139 44.92 -31.35 4.69
C GLY A 139 45.54 -31.98 5.95
N GLY A 140 45.04 -31.68 7.16
CA GLY A 140 45.57 -32.25 8.41
C GLY A 140 44.56 -32.46 9.53
N ARG A 141 43.39 -31.81 9.53
CA ARG A 141 42.35 -32.03 10.54
C ARG A 141 40.98 -32.05 9.87
N THR A 142 40.11 -32.95 10.29
CA THR A 142 38.69 -33.06 9.88
C THR A 142 37.84 -31.91 10.45
N GLN A 143 38.37 -30.68 10.48
CA GLN A 143 37.74 -29.51 11.10
C GLN A 143 37.04 -28.68 10.03
N SER A 144 35.97 -29.22 9.46
CA SER A 144 35.12 -28.46 8.53
C SER A 144 33.93 -27.91 9.30
N GLY A 145 33.64 -26.61 9.28
CA GLY A 145 32.44 -26.04 9.88
C GLY A 145 32.62 -25.77 11.37
N GLU A 146 33.76 -25.20 11.73
CA GLU A 146 33.99 -24.64 13.07
C GLU A 146 33.06 -23.44 13.28
N GLY A 147 32.39 -23.39 14.43
CA GLY A 147 31.45 -22.30 14.75
C GLY A 147 30.33 -22.12 13.71
N LEU A 148 29.82 -23.19 13.10
CA LEU A 148 28.78 -23.12 12.07
C LEU A 148 27.40 -22.88 12.71
N ILE A 149 26.83 -21.70 12.47
CA ILE A 149 25.47 -21.34 12.89
C ILE A 149 24.65 -20.94 11.67
N ALA A 150 23.38 -21.34 11.64
CA ALA A 150 22.45 -20.88 10.63
C ALA A 150 21.10 -20.56 11.25
N GLY A 151 20.41 -19.58 10.67
CA GLY A 151 19.05 -19.25 11.06
C GLY A 151 18.18 -18.92 9.86
N ALA A 152 16.90 -19.28 9.97
CA ALA A 152 15.89 -19.20 8.95
C ALA A 152 14.73 -18.32 9.43
N TRP A 153 14.46 -17.24 8.71
CA TRP A 153 13.28 -16.40 8.90
C TRP A 153 12.18 -16.81 7.92
N SER A 154 11.07 -17.31 8.46
CA SER A 154 9.83 -17.53 7.70
C SER A 154 9.01 -16.25 7.66
N LEU A 155 8.71 -15.73 6.47
CA LEU A 155 8.10 -14.42 6.27
C LEU A 155 6.77 -14.51 5.53
N THR A 156 5.82 -13.63 5.87
CA THR A 156 4.57 -13.39 5.13
C THR A 156 4.40 -11.91 4.79
N GLY A 157 3.50 -11.60 3.84
CA GLY A 157 3.25 -10.23 3.41
C GLY A 157 4.40 -9.62 2.61
N VAL A 158 5.15 -10.42 1.86
CA VAL A 158 6.36 -10.04 1.09
C VAL A 158 6.05 -9.77 -0.39
N ASP A 159 6.71 -8.78 -1.00
CA ASP A 159 6.70 -8.54 -2.45
C ASP A 159 7.16 -9.80 -3.20
N GLN A 160 6.32 -10.38 -4.05
CA GLN A 160 6.65 -11.64 -4.75
C GLN A 160 7.34 -11.41 -6.10
N ALA A 161 7.41 -10.17 -6.59
CA ALA A 161 8.12 -9.83 -7.81
C ALA A 161 9.58 -9.47 -7.53
N ASN A 162 9.84 -8.66 -6.51
CA ASN A 162 11.18 -8.18 -6.14
C ASN A 162 11.34 -8.07 -4.62
N PRO A 163 11.32 -9.21 -3.89
CA PRO A 163 11.28 -9.25 -2.42
C PRO A 163 12.51 -8.63 -1.76
N PHE A 164 13.70 -8.94 -2.29
CA PHE A 164 14.94 -8.62 -1.61
C PHE A 164 15.60 -7.40 -2.25
N ARG A 165 15.98 -6.42 -1.42
CA ARG A 165 16.94 -5.40 -1.83
C ARG A 165 18.35 -5.99 -1.87
N THR A 166 19.31 -5.19 -2.33
CA THR A 166 20.73 -5.53 -2.26
C THR A 166 21.11 -5.81 -0.80
N ALA A 167 21.56 -7.04 -0.54
CA ALA A 167 22.17 -7.38 0.72
C ALA A 167 23.53 -6.68 0.85
N VAL A 168 23.99 -6.49 2.08
CA VAL A 168 25.22 -5.75 2.37
C VAL A 168 25.96 -6.47 3.49
N GLY A 169 27.24 -6.73 3.25
CA GLY A 169 28.20 -7.18 4.25
C GLY A 169 28.91 -6.04 4.96
N ASN A 170 29.39 -6.30 6.17
CA ASN A 170 30.35 -5.44 6.85
C ASN A 170 31.20 -6.24 7.82
N GLU A 171 32.41 -5.77 8.10
CA GLU A 171 33.37 -6.45 8.97
C GLU A 171 34.20 -5.46 9.78
N GLY A 172 34.88 -5.95 10.81
CA GLY A 172 35.86 -5.17 11.53
C GLY A 172 36.19 -5.68 12.92
N THR A 173 36.60 -4.74 13.77
CA THR A 173 36.92 -4.95 15.19
C THR A 173 36.17 -3.91 16.02
N GLY A 174 35.96 -4.16 17.31
CA GLY A 174 35.13 -3.29 18.16
C GLY A 174 33.65 -3.43 17.85
N THR A 175 32.83 -2.38 17.93
CA THR A 175 31.36 -2.51 17.78
C THR A 175 30.93 -3.16 16.46
N MET A 176 30.27 -4.31 16.57
CA MET A 176 29.70 -5.04 15.44
C MET A 176 28.50 -4.31 14.87
N LYS A 177 28.45 -4.13 13.55
CA LYS A 177 27.39 -3.36 12.90
C LYS A 177 27.23 -3.68 11.43
N VAL A 178 26.02 -3.52 10.92
CA VAL A 178 25.72 -3.46 9.48
C VAL A 178 24.70 -2.37 9.20
N THR A 179 24.85 -1.68 8.07
CA THR A 179 23.88 -0.67 7.61
C THR A 179 23.30 -1.10 6.27
N VAL A 180 22.00 -1.35 6.25
CA VAL A 180 21.27 -1.86 5.09
C VAL A 180 20.44 -0.73 4.50
N SER A 181 20.48 -0.55 3.18
CA SER A 181 19.60 0.38 2.48
C SER A 181 18.14 -0.09 2.59
N SER A 182 17.24 0.80 3.02
CA SER A 182 15.86 0.47 3.34
C SER A 182 14.89 1.59 2.98
N ALA A 183 13.60 1.26 2.91
CA ALA A 183 12.49 2.20 2.87
C ALA A 183 11.55 1.97 4.06
N ILE A 184 10.66 2.95 4.32
CA ILE A 184 9.55 2.77 5.26
C ILE A 184 8.70 1.60 4.79
N GLY A 185 8.42 0.66 5.69
CA GLY A 185 7.60 -0.53 5.44
C GLY A 185 8.39 -1.79 5.08
N ASP A 186 9.68 -1.68 4.76
CA ASP A 186 10.55 -2.86 4.62
C ASP A 186 10.74 -3.56 5.97
N MET A 187 10.99 -4.87 5.97
CA MET A 187 11.56 -5.61 7.09
C MET A 187 13.04 -5.84 6.84
N ILE A 188 13.90 -5.48 7.79
CA ILE A 188 15.34 -5.64 7.66
C ILE A 188 15.76 -6.82 8.52
N LEU A 189 16.48 -7.75 7.90
CA LEU A 189 17.05 -8.93 8.54
C LEU A 189 18.56 -8.79 8.51
N ALA A 190 19.22 -9.07 9.62
CA ALA A 190 20.67 -9.01 9.69
C ALA A 190 21.21 -10.11 10.61
N ALA A 191 22.38 -10.62 10.28
CA ALA A 191 23.10 -11.57 11.10
C ALA A 191 24.56 -11.15 11.26
N GLY A 192 25.18 -11.62 12.33
CA GLY A 192 26.57 -11.35 12.65
C GLY A 192 27.24 -12.54 13.28
N PHE A 193 28.54 -12.64 13.03
CA PHE A 193 29.45 -13.63 13.59
C PHE A 193 30.63 -12.89 14.20
N VAL A 194 31.04 -13.33 15.38
CA VAL A 194 32.22 -12.82 16.09
C VAL A 194 33.08 -14.00 16.50
N GLU A 195 34.36 -13.95 16.15
CA GLU A 195 35.34 -14.92 16.61
C GLU A 195 35.82 -14.56 18.03
N GLY A 196 35.69 -15.50 18.97
CA GLY A 196 36.10 -15.33 20.37
C GLY A 196 37.49 -15.89 20.63
N TYR A 197 38.46 -15.02 20.97
CA TYR A 197 39.81 -15.44 21.37
C TYR A 197 39.91 -15.64 22.90
N TYR A 198 40.04 -16.89 23.34
CA TYR A 198 40.55 -17.30 24.66
C TYR A 198 40.00 -16.51 25.85
N SER A 199 38.68 -16.40 26.03
CA SER A 199 38.14 -15.88 27.29
C SER A 199 37.62 -17.02 28.16
N ASN A 200 37.91 -16.97 29.45
CA ASN A 200 37.46 -17.98 30.43
C ASN A 200 36.12 -17.60 31.08
N ASP A 201 35.40 -16.64 30.50
CA ASP A 201 34.17 -16.06 31.03
C ASP A 201 33.00 -16.34 30.07
N SER A 202 31.76 -16.20 30.56
CA SER A 202 30.55 -16.40 29.75
C SER A 202 30.44 -15.30 28.70
N GLU A 203 30.76 -15.60 27.45
CA GLU A 203 30.62 -14.68 26.33
C GLU A 203 29.15 -14.56 25.90
N TRP A 204 28.74 -13.36 25.51
CA TRP A 204 27.38 -13.04 25.05
C TRP A 204 27.45 -12.01 23.93
N CYS A 205 26.57 -12.15 22.94
CA CYS A 205 26.42 -11.20 21.84
C CYS A 205 24.96 -10.75 21.78
N GLU A 206 24.64 -9.64 22.45
CA GLU A 206 23.27 -9.14 22.47
C GLU A 206 23.14 -7.98 21.48
N GLY A 207 22.07 -7.99 20.70
CA GLY A 207 21.59 -6.76 20.07
C GLY A 207 20.51 -6.08 20.92
N GLU A 208 19.61 -5.33 20.29
CA GLU A 208 18.56 -4.63 21.05
C GLU A 208 17.62 -5.59 21.79
N ALA A 209 17.28 -5.28 23.05
CA ALA A 209 16.45 -6.11 23.91
C ALA A 209 15.13 -6.56 23.25
N GLY A 210 14.81 -7.86 23.38
CA GLY A 210 13.57 -8.46 22.87
C GLY A 210 13.63 -8.96 21.43
N LYS A 211 14.83 -9.25 20.91
CA LYS A 211 15.05 -9.73 19.54
C LYS A 211 15.76 -11.07 19.55
N GLU A 212 15.66 -11.78 18.42
CA GLU A 212 16.23 -13.11 18.21
C GLU A 212 17.70 -13.11 18.67
N ASP A 213 18.07 -14.09 19.49
CA ASP A 213 19.47 -14.34 19.83
C ASP A 213 19.77 -15.72 19.27
N TRP A 214 20.78 -15.80 18.39
CA TRP A 214 21.18 -17.06 17.78
C TRP A 214 22.25 -17.65 18.70
N ASP A 215 21.79 -18.03 19.89
CA ASP A 215 22.64 -18.50 20.97
C ASP A 215 23.33 -19.82 20.60
N LEU A 216 24.52 -19.97 21.17
CA LEU A 216 25.53 -20.93 20.77
C LEU A 216 25.22 -22.39 21.07
N VAL A 217 25.91 -23.25 20.33
CA VAL A 217 26.22 -24.61 20.77
C VAL A 217 27.46 -24.56 21.66
N ASP A 218 27.32 -24.97 22.92
CA ASP A 218 28.42 -25.19 23.87
C ASP A 218 29.46 -26.17 23.26
N GLY A 219 30.51 -25.63 22.65
CA GLY A 219 31.66 -26.37 22.14
C GLY A 219 32.80 -26.44 23.18
N PRO A 220 33.58 -27.53 23.23
CA PRO A 220 34.62 -27.69 24.24
C PRO A 220 35.89 -26.85 24.02
N LEU A 221 36.04 -26.13 22.89
CA LEU A 221 37.32 -25.49 22.51
C LEU A 221 37.25 -24.11 21.84
N GLU A 222 36.09 -23.59 21.42
CA GLU A 222 35.99 -22.27 20.76
C GLU A 222 34.78 -21.46 21.26
N TYR A 223 34.98 -20.13 21.35
CA TYR A 223 34.04 -19.14 21.89
C TYR A 223 33.44 -18.27 20.78
N ASP A 224 33.14 -18.87 19.62
CA ASP A 224 32.49 -18.12 18.54
C ASP A 224 31.11 -17.67 18.98
N MET A 225 30.65 -16.51 18.54
CA MET A 225 29.32 -15.97 18.85
C MET A 225 28.58 -15.60 17.57
N SER A 226 27.30 -15.91 17.51
CA SER A 226 26.41 -15.49 16.42
C SER A 226 25.22 -14.71 16.94
N VAL A 227 24.66 -13.89 16.07
CA VAL A 227 23.40 -13.19 16.34
C VAL A 227 22.63 -13.04 15.05
N GLY A 228 21.30 -13.15 15.12
CA GLY A 228 20.39 -12.76 14.05
C GLY A 228 19.39 -11.75 14.58
N GLN A 229 19.00 -10.75 13.81
CA GLN A 229 18.04 -9.74 14.24
C GLN A 229 17.17 -9.23 13.11
N SER A 230 16.00 -8.77 13.52
CA SER A 230 15.03 -8.11 12.66
C SER A 230 14.68 -6.69 13.15
N LYS A 231 14.45 -5.77 12.20
CA LYS A 231 14.01 -4.38 12.46
C LYS A 231 13.11 -3.89 11.34
N ALA A 232 12.12 -3.06 11.68
CA ALA A 232 11.40 -2.28 10.68
C ALA A 232 12.35 -1.30 9.95
N GLY A 233 12.18 -1.17 8.65
CA GLY A 233 12.97 -0.31 7.78
C GLY A 233 12.71 1.17 8.02
N ALA A 234 13.78 1.95 8.12
CA ALA A 234 13.72 3.40 8.02
C ALA A 234 13.71 3.88 6.56
N ALA A 235 13.43 5.17 6.33
CA ALA A 235 13.20 5.75 5.01
C ALA A 235 14.37 5.65 4.01
N THR A 236 15.62 5.52 4.49
CA THR A 236 16.81 5.46 3.62
C THR A 236 17.75 4.32 3.97
N SER A 237 17.93 4.03 5.26
CA SER A 237 18.81 2.97 5.72
C SER A 237 18.52 2.63 7.17
N THR A 238 18.74 1.37 7.53
CA THR A 238 18.60 0.87 8.89
C THR A 238 19.92 0.28 9.35
N THR A 239 20.36 0.63 10.56
CA THR A 239 21.61 0.14 11.14
C THR A 239 21.33 -0.81 12.30
N PHE A 240 22.03 -1.93 12.29
CA PHE A 240 22.12 -2.84 13.42
C PHE A 240 23.45 -2.59 14.13
N ASN A 241 23.41 -2.57 15.45
CA ASN A 241 24.58 -2.52 16.30
C ASN A 241 24.41 -3.61 17.34
N TRP A 242 25.47 -4.35 17.59
CA TRP A 242 25.51 -5.41 18.58
C TRP A 242 26.63 -5.15 19.57
N THR A 243 26.40 -5.57 20.80
CA THR A 243 27.39 -5.50 21.88
C THR A 243 27.86 -6.91 22.18
N TYR A 244 29.16 -7.08 22.32
CA TYR A 244 29.78 -8.35 22.70
C TYR A 244 30.95 -8.10 23.67
N ASP A 245 31.26 -9.07 24.52
CA ASP A 245 32.21 -8.94 25.64
C ASP A 245 33.67 -9.31 25.29
N SER A 246 33.99 -9.59 24.03
CA SER A 246 35.34 -10.02 23.65
C SER A 246 36.30 -8.84 23.42
N PHE A 247 37.47 -8.90 24.07
CA PHE A 247 38.46 -7.80 24.09
C PHE A 247 39.23 -7.62 22.77
N SER A 248 39.06 -8.51 21.79
CA SER A 248 39.76 -8.47 20.49
C SER A 248 39.04 -9.21 19.35
N GLY A 249 37.74 -9.51 19.49
CA GLY A 249 37.00 -10.26 18.49
C GLY A 249 36.94 -9.53 17.16
N LYS A 250 37.30 -10.25 16.09
CA LYS A 250 36.94 -9.84 14.73
C LYS A 250 35.51 -10.27 14.49
N TRP A 251 34.80 -9.48 13.71
CA TRP A 251 33.41 -9.76 13.39
C TRP A 251 33.13 -9.54 11.92
N VAL A 252 32.16 -10.28 11.43
CA VAL A 252 31.58 -10.14 10.11
C VAL A 252 30.06 -10.14 10.25
N THR A 253 29.39 -9.37 9.42
CA THR A 253 27.94 -9.19 9.46
C THR A 253 27.39 -9.14 8.05
N ILE A 254 26.13 -9.51 7.90
CA ILE A 254 25.39 -9.39 6.66
C ILE A 254 23.96 -8.96 6.96
N GLY A 255 23.35 -8.19 6.07
CA GLY A 255 21.93 -7.84 6.20
C GLY A 255 21.26 -7.59 4.86
N VAL A 256 19.94 -7.77 4.85
CA VAL A 256 19.08 -7.59 3.67
C VAL A 256 17.77 -6.92 4.07
N ALA A 257 17.22 -6.10 3.18
CA ALA A 257 15.87 -5.56 3.32
C ALA A 257 14.88 -6.37 2.49
N VAL A 258 13.75 -6.70 3.09
CA VAL A 258 12.63 -7.43 2.50
C VAL A 258 11.48 -6.46 2.29
N ARG A 259 11.01 -6.35 1.04
CA ARG A 259 9.93 -5.44 0.65
C ARG A 259 8.56 -6.04 0.97
N PRO A 260 7.60 -5.23 1.43
CA PRO A 260 6.25 -5.70 1.67
C PRO A 260 5.46 -5.90 0.37
N ALA A 261 4.49 -6.80 0.44
CA ALA A 261 3.43 -6.92 -0.54
C ALA A 261 2.56 -5.65 -0.51
N GLY A 262 2.28 -5.12 -1.69
CA GLY A 262 1.59 -3.86 -1.90
C GLY A 262 0.54 -3.97 -2.99
N THR A 263 -0.55 -3.24 -2.79
CA THR A 263 -1.59 -2.99 -3.78
C THR A 263 -1.63 -1.51 -4.04
N THR A 264 -1.52 -1.14 -5.31
CA THR A 264 -1.50 0.24 -5.77
C THR A 264 -2.82 0.57 -6.43
N ILE A 265 -3.45 1.64 -5.93
CA ILE A 265 -4.44 2.41 -6.69
C ILE A 265 -3.65 3.50 -7.40
N GLY A 266 -3.56 3.42 -8.73
CA GLY A 266 -2.98 4.48 -9.54
C GLY A 266 -4.07 5.39 -10.11
N ASP A 267 -3.70 6.61 -10.47
CA ASP A 267 -4.56 7.69 -11.01
C ASP A 267 -5.19 7.41 -12.39
N GLY A 268 -4.94 6.23 -12.97
CA GLY A 268 -5.50 5.83 -14.26
C GLY A 268 -5.25 6.80 -15.41
N THR A 269 -6.13 6.75 -16.41
CA THR A 269 -6.21 7.75 -17.48
C THR A 269 -7.55 8.48 -17.36
N SER A 270 -7.48 9.77 -17.06
CA SER A 270 -8.64 10.57 -16.69
C SER A 270 -9.74 10.62 -17.77
N PRO A 271 -11.04 10.58 -17.39
CA PRO A 271 -12.13 10.95 -18.27
C PRO A 271 -12.07 12.45 -18.62
N ALA A 272 -12.78 12.86 -19.67
CA ALA A 272 -12.90 14.26 -20.01
C ALA A 272 -13.94 14.98 -19.13
N SER A 273 -13.66 16.23 -18.75
CA SER A 273 -14.68 17.10 -18.14
C SER A 273 -15.81 17.38 -19.13
N LYS A 274 -17.06 17.33 -18.67
CA LYS A 274 -18.25 17.45 -19.53
C LYS A 274 -19.48 17.96 -18.79
N ASP A 275 -20.48 18.32 -19.56
CA ASP A 275 -21.82 18.63 -19.05
C ASP A 275 -22.63 17.33 -18.90
N ALA A 276 -23.36 17.21 -17.80
CA ALA A 276 -24.28 16.11 -17.53
C ALA A 276 -25.69 16.65 -17.24
N ALA A 277 -26.68 16.13 -17.96
CA ALA A 277 -28.07 16.51 -17.73
C ALA A 277 -28.57 15.97 -16.38
N PRO A 278 -29.51 16.67 -15.70
CA PRO A 278 -30.33 16.01 -14.69
C PRO A 278 -30.91 14.71 -15.24
N ASP A 279 -31.00 13.67 -14.40
CA ASP A 279 -31.42 12.31 -14.77
C ASP A 279 -30.50 11.53 -15.73
N SER A 280 -29.35 12.08 -16.13
CA SER A 280 -28.35 11.32 -16.89
C SER A 280 -27.67 10.27 -16.01
N THR A 281 -27.31 9.13 -16.60
CA THR A 281 -26.72 7.98 -15.89
C THR A 281 -25.32 7.67 -16.40
N ASN A 282 -24.52 7.02 -15.53
CA ASN A 282 -23.19 6.52 -15.82
C ASN A 282 -22.23 7.59 -16.37
N ASN A 283 -22.27 8.81 -15.84
CA ASN A 283 -21.33 9.85 -16.25
C ASN A 283 -19.98 9.59 -15.58
N ALA A 284 -18.96 9.21 -16.35
CA ALA A 284 -17.61 9.03 -15.86
C ALA A 284 -17.07 10.34 -15.27
N VAL A 285 -16.59 10.28 -14.03
CA VAL A 285 -16.08 11.41 -13.25
C VAL A 285 -14.63 11.23 -12.84
N ASP A 286 -14.18 9.98 -12.74
CA ASP A 286 -12.86 9.61 -12.26
C ASP A 286 -12.47 8.23 -12.79
N ALA A 287 -11.17 7.98 -12.94
CA ALA A 287 -10.66 6.73 -13.47
C ALA A 287 -9.37 6.32 -12.76
N PHE A 288 -9.34 5.12 -12.18
CA PHE A 288 -8.20 4.62 -11.42
C PHE A 288 -7.74 3.26 -11.94
N THR A 289 -6.52 2.87 -11.60
CA THR A 289 -5.98 1.53 -11.89
C THR A 289 -5.74 0.74 -10.62
N LEU A 290 -5.92 -0.58 -10.68
CA LEU A 290 -5.53 -1.50 -9.62
C LEU A 290 -4.39 -2.40 -10.10
N SER A 291 -3.34 -2.52 -9.30
CA SER A 291 -2.25 -3.48 -9.49
C SER A 291 -1.65 -3.93 -8.17
N THR A 292 -0.97 -5.08 -8.14
CA THR A 292 -0.23 -5.57 -6.97
C THR A 292 1.14 -6.12 -7.35
N ASN A 293 2.13 -6.02 -6.46
CA ASN A 293 3.41 -6.73 -6.59
C ASN A 293 3.35 -8.17 -6.05
N SER A 294 2.17 -8.64 -5.62
CA SER A 294 1.91 -10.05 -5.25
C SER A 294 1.66 -10.88 -6.51
N VAL A 295 2.68 -11.61 -6.95
CA VAL A 295 2.62 -12.59 -8.05
C VAL A 295 2.27 -13.96 -7.47
N GLY A 296 1.33 -14.68 -8.10
CA GLY A 296 0.96 -16.06 -7.73
C GLY A 296 -0.16 -16.17 -6.69
N THR A 297 -0.32 -15.15 -5.84
CA THR A 297 -1.44 -14.95 -4.92
C THR A 297 -2.31 -13.79 -5.42
N ILE A 298 -3.63 -13.95 -5.39
CA ILE A 298 -4.57 -12.92 -5.86
C ILE A 298 -4.98 -12.08 -4.65
N ASP A 299 -4.54 -10.82 -4.59
CA ASP A 299 -5.17 -9.86 -3.67
C ASP A 299 -6.58 -9.52 -4.18
N THR A 300 -7.49 -9.22 -3.27
CA THR A 300 -8.87 -8.88 -3.61
C THR A 300 -9.27 -7.58 -2.94
N VAL A 301 -9.66 -6.60 -3.75
CA VAL A 301 -10.32 -5.39 -3.24
C VAL A 301 -11.76 -5.75 -2.93
N THR A 302 -12.17 -5.52 -1.68
CA THR A 302 -13.53 -5.83 -1.19
C THR A 302 -14.39 -4.59 -0.95
N ALA A 303 -13.76 -3.43 -0.81
CA ALA A 303 -14.44 -2.15 -0.76
C ALA A 303 -13.56 -1.04 -1.33
N LEU A 304 -14.21 -0.03 -1.93
CA LEU A 304 -13.62 1.21 -2.42
C LEU A 304 -14.40 2.38 -1.83
N GLU A 305 -13.71 3.36 -1.27
CA GLU A 305 -14.32 4.61 -0.81
C GLU A 305 -14.13 5.68 -1.87
N VAL A 306 -15.24 6.19 -2.42
CA VAL A 306 -15.26 7.34 -3.32
C VAL A 306 -15.52 8.59 -2.48
N THR A 307 -14.67 9.60 -2.59
CA THR A 307 -14.92 10.93 -2.02
C THR A 307 -15.38 11.91 -3.09
N LEU A 308 -16.49 12.58 -2.82
CA LEU A 308 -17.09 13.62 -3.66
C LEU A 308 -16.51 14.99 -3.33
N THR A 309 -16.15 15.75 -4.36
CA THR A 309 -16.11 17.22 -4.32
C THR A 309 -17.34 17.76 -5.05
N GLY A 310 -18.26 18.39 -4.32
CA GLY A 310 -19.53 18.87 -4.86
C GLY A 310 -20.69 18.66 -3.89
N THR A 311 -21.91 18.56 -4.43
CA THR A 311 -23.14 18.42 -3.64
C THR A 311 -23.68 16.99 -3.75
N ALA A 312 -23.66 16.22 -2.66
CA ALA A 312 -24.07 14.82 -2.67
C ALA A 312 -25.53 14.58 -3.11
N ALA A 313 -26.42 15.56 -2.88
CA ALA A 313 -27.82 15.47 -3.31
C ALA A 313 -28.02 15.56 -4.83
N ASP A 314 -27.01 16.02 -5.58
CA ASP A 314 -27.04 16.05 -7.04
C ASP A 314 -26.67 14.69 -7.67
N VAL A 315 -26.17 13.75 -6.86
CA VAL A 315 -25.95 12.35 -7.26
C VAL A 315 -27.13 11.51 -6.77
N ALA A 316 -27.70 10.71 -7.67
CA ALA A 316 -28.85 9.86 -7.36
C ALA A 316 -28.50 8.80 -6.30
N ALA A 317 -29.53 8.31 -5.59
CA ALA A 317 -29.36 7.15 -4.71
C ALA A 317 -28.89 5.92 -5.53
N SER A 318 -27.92 5.20 -5.00
CA SER A 318 -27.18 4.13 -5.70
C SER A 318 -26.44 4.58 -6.97
N GLY A 319 -26.29 5.89 -7.15
CA GLY A 319 -25.74 6.53 -8.34
C GLY A 319 -24.21 6.55 -8.40
N VAL A 320 -23.50 6.18 -7.32
CA VAL A 320 -22.05 5.99 -7.37
C VAL A 320 -21.77 4.57 -7.84
N LYS A 321 -21.06 4.41 -8.95
CA LYS A 321 -20.77 3.09 -9.53
C LYS A 321 -19.30 2.95 -9.85
N ILE A 322 -18.80 1.73 -9.72
CA ILE A 322 -17.45 1.34 -10.15
C ILE A 322 -17.60 0.39 -11.33
N TYR A 323 -16.97 0.73 -12.45
CA TYR A 323 -16.89 -0.11 -13.64
C TYR A 323 -15.44 -0.52 -13.90
N GLU A 324 -15.22 -1.72 -14.42
CA GLU A 324 -13.97 -2.02 -15.14
C GLU A 324 -14.08 -1.45 -16.54
N ASP A 325 -13.11 -0.64 -16.93
CA ASP A 325 -13.01 0.00 -18.25
C ASP A 325 -12.47 -1.02 -19.26
N ASN A 326 -13.35 -1.93 -19.66
CA ASN A 326 -13.06 -2.98 -20.62
C ASN A 326 -13.94 -2.90 -21.86
N GLY A 327 -14.65 -1.78 -22.01
CA GLY A 327 -15.44 -1.44 -23.16
C GLY A 327 -14.64 -0.98 -24.38
N GLY A 328 -15.36 -0.47 -25.37
CA GLY A 328 -14.79 0.03 -26.62
C GLY A 328 -14.39 1.51 -26.57
N THR A 329 -14.90 2.26 -25.60
CA THR A 329 -14.68 3.69 -25.42
C THR A 329 -13.76 3.91 -24.25
N ALA A 330 -12.46 4.08 -24.52
CA ALA A 330 -11.48 4.25 -23.45
C ALA A 330 -11.81 5.46 -22.55
N ASN A 331 -11.68 5.25 -21.24
CA ASN A 331 -11.82 6.26 -20.17
C ASN A 331 -13.20 6.89 -20.09
N GLU A 332 -14.21 6.25 -20.69
CA GLU A 332 -15.58 6.74 -20.75
C GLU A 332 -16.53 5.57 -20.61
N TRP A 333 -17.66 5.79 -19.95
CA TRP A 333 -18.60 4.70 -19.80
C TRP A 333 -19.21 4.29 -21.15
N ASP A 334 -19.23 2.98 -21.40
CA ASP A 334 -20.08 2.38 -22.41
C ASP A 334 -20.77 1.09 -21.93
N ALA A 335 -21.70 0.60 -22.76
CA ALA A 335 -22.52 -0.54 -22.41
C ALA A 335 -21.76 -1.87 -22.33
N THR A 336 -20.51 -1.92 -22.76
CA THR A 336 -19.64 -3.11 -22.68
C THR A 336 -18.76 -3.14 -21.43
N ASP A 337 -18.68 -2.02 -20.70
CA ASP A 337 -18.01 -1.99 -19.40
C ASP A 337 -18.68 -2.89 -18.35
N THR A 338 -17.86 -3.45 -17.48
CA THR A 338 -18.33 -4.39 -16.46
C THR A 338 -18.54 -3.70 -15.11
N LEU A 339 -19.80 -3.60 -14.66
CA LEU A 339 -20.13 -3.08 -13.33
C LEU A 339 -19.55 -3.97 -12.22
N LYS A 340 -18.83 -3.37 -11.28
CA LYS A 340 -18.23 -4.04 -10.10
C LYS A 340 -18.98 -3.79 -8.81
N GLY A 341 -19.61 -2.62 -8.67
CA GLY A 341 -20.35 -2.27 -7.47
C GLY A 341 -21.05 -0.92 -7.57
N THR A 342 -21.97 -0.69 -6.64
CA THR A 342 -22.75 0.55 -6.53
C THR A 342 -22.91 0.94 -5.06
N ALA A 343 -22.98 2.25 -4.79
CA ALA A 343 -23.26 2.81 -3.49
C ALA A 343 -24.00 4.15 -3.57
N SER A 344 -24.42 4.67 -2.42
CA SER A 344 -24.91 6.03 -2.26
C SER A 344 -23.95 6.84 -1.40
N PHE A 345 -23.89 8.14 -1.62
CA PHE A 345 -23.18 9.03 -0.70
C PHE A 345 -23.90 9.09 0.66
N SER A 346 -23.10 9.01 1.73
CA SER A 346 -23.49 9.35 3.11
C SER A 346 -22.60 10.51 3.57
N GLY A 347 -23.06 11.74 3.32
CA GLY A 347 -22.19 12.92 3.39
C GLY A 347 -21.42 13.07 2.08
N THR A 348 -20.09 13.20 2.14
CA THR A 348 -19.23 13.32 0.95
C THR A 348 -18.56 12.01 0.55
N THR A 349 -18.78 10.91 1.27
CA THR A 349 -18.15 9.62 0.95
C THR A 349 -19.19 8.55 0.62
N ALA A 350 -18.82 7.65 -0.29
CA ALA A 350 -19.59 6.46 -0.64
C ALA A 350 -18.69 5.23 -0.56
N SER A 351 -19.04 4.28 0.30
CA SER A 351 -18.33 3.00 0.41
C SER A 351 -18.96 1.98 -0.53
N VAL A 352 -18.31 1.71 -1.65
CA VAL A 352 -18.75 0.73 -2.66
C VAL A 352 -18.21 -0.65 -2.29
N THR A 353 -19.11 -1.60 -2.04
CA THR A 353 -18.73 -3.02 -1.88
C THR A 353 -18.44 -3.62 -3.26
N VAL A 354 -17.28 -4.27 -3.40
CA VAL A 354 -16.81 -4.87 -4.64
C VAL A 354 -16.16 -6.23 -4.38
N SER A 355 -15.81 -6.95 -5.44
CA SER A 355 -14.99 -8.16 -5.37
C SER A 355 -14.09 -8.19 -6.59
N ILE A 356 -13.01 -7.42 -6.54
CA ILE A 356 -12.09 -7.23 -7.67
C ILE A 356 -10.78 -7.99 -7.39
N PRO A 357 -10.46 -9.04 -8.15
CA PRO A 357 -9.15 -9.65 -8.08
C PRO A 357 -8.10 -8.69 -8.67
N VAL A 358 -7.00 -8.48 -7.96
CA VAL A 358 -5.90 -7.61 -8.39
C VAL A 358 -4.73 -8.48 -8.84
N THR A 359 -4.13 -8.11 -9.96
CA THR A 359 -2.96 -8.79 -10.53
C THR A 359 -1.78 -7.83 -10.67
N SER A 360 -0.63 -8.32 -11.12
CA SER A 360 0.53 -7.48 -11.42
C SER A 360 0.36 -6.57 -12.64
N THR A 361 -0.67 -6.80 -13.46
CA THR A 361 -1.02 -5.90 -14.56
C THR A 361 -1.99 -4.84 -14.06
N ALA A 362 -1.61 -3.57 -14.21
CA ALA A 362 -2.50 -2.44 -13.94
C ALA A 362 -3.76 -2.54 -14.80
N THR A 363 -4.91 -2.63 -14.15
CA THR A 363 -6.23 -2.72 -14.81
C THR A 363 -7.01 -1.45 -14.56
N GLN A 364 -7.59 -0.85 -15.60
CA GLN A 364 -8.32 0.42 -15.55
C GLN A 364 -9.77 0.20 -15.08
N TYR A 365 -10.22 1.12 -14.22
CA TYR A 365 -11.57 1.20 -13.70
C TYR A 365 -12.08 2.65 -13.80
N LEU A 366 -13.40 2.80 -13.82
CA LEU A 366 -14.09 4.09 -13.82
C LEU A 366 -14.95 4.23 -12.57
N VAL A 367 -14.97 5.43 -12.00
CA VAL A 367 -16.04 5.92 -11.13
C VAL A 367 -17.03 6.68 -12.00
N THR A 368 -18.31 6.32 -11.90
CA THR A 368 -19.38 7.03 -12.59
C THR A 368 -20.46 7.51 -11.62
N TYR A 369 -21.10 8.63 -11.96
CA TYR A 369 -22.25 9.19 -11.25
C TYR A 369 -23.51 9.15 -12.12
N ASP A 370 -24.60 8.68 -11.52
CA ASP A 370 -25.95 8.99 -11.97
C ASP A 370 -26.38 10.33 -11.36
N ILE A 371 -26.80 11.27 -12.20
CA ILE A 371 -27.23 12.60 -11.78
C ILE A 371 -28.71 12.54 -11.36
N ALA A 372 -29.02 13.08 -10.19
CA ALA A 372 -30.39 13.10 -9.68
C ALA A 372 -31.31 13.98 -10.54
N ALA A 373 -32.59 13.62 -10.66
CA ALA A 373 -33.63 14.44 -11.33
C ALA A 373 -33.70 15.88 -10.84
N GLY A 374 -33.51 16.05 -9.53
CA GLY A 374 -33.54 17.33 -8.84
C GLY A 374 -32.18 18.00 -8.71
N ALA A 375 -31.16 17.53 -9.43
CA ALA A 375 -29.82 18.09 -9.35
C ALA A 375 -29.83 19.58 -9.73
N THR A 376 -29.06 20.37 -8.97
CA THR A 376 -29.00 21.81 -9.20
C THR A 376 -28.13 22.12 -10.39
N VAL A 377 -28.72 22.70 -11.44
CA VAL A 377 -27.98 23.17 -12.62
C VAL A 377 -26.90 24.16 -12.20
N THR A 378 -25.75 24.11 -12.87
CA THR A 378 -24.48 24.80 -12.60
C THR A 378 -23.63 24.24 -11.47
N ASN A 379 -24.14 23.31 -10.66
CA ASN A 379 -23.28 22.62 -9.70
C ASN A 379 -22.26 21.73 -10.43
N THR A 380 -21.10 21.58 -9.81
CA THR A 380 -20.03 20.71 -10.31
C THR A 380 -19.79 19.54 -9.38
N LEU A 381 -19.47 18.38 -9.95
CA LEU A 381 -19.18 17.15 -9.25
C LEU A 381 -17.83 16.60 -9.72
N GLN A 382 -16.99 16.17 -8.78
CA GLN A 382 -15.74 15.44 -9.01
C GLN A 382 -15.66 14.28 -8.03
N GLY A 383 -14.95 13.22 -8.39
CA GLY A 383 -14.72 12.04 -7.55
C GLY A 383 -13.24 11.69 -7.50
N ALA A 384 -12.86 10.93 -6.47
CA ALA A 384 -11.61 10.19 -6.39
C ALA A 384 -11.80 9.00 -5.45
N ILE A 385 -11.07 7.91 -5.65
CA ILE A 385 -10.90 6.84 -4.67
C ILE A 385 -9.97 7.33 -3.57
N THR A 386 -10.48 7.41 -2.33
CA THR A 386 -9.68 7.85 -1.18
C THR A 386 -9.24 6.72 -0.27
N ALA A 387 -9.91 5.57 -0.31
CA ALA A 387 -9.53 4.39 0.45
C ALA A 387 -9.98 3.10 -0.24
N ALA A 388 -9.35 1.99 0.13
CA ALA A 388 -9.78 0.66 -0.26
C ALA A 388 -9.57 -0.34 0.87
N THR A 389 -10.34 -1.42 0.85
CA THR A 389 -10.12 -2.60 1.70
C THR A 389 -9.45 -3.70 0.88
N VAL A 390 -8.19 -3.96 1.21
CA VAL A 390 -7.28 -4.92 0.56
C VAL A 390 -6.56 -5.76 1.62
N THR A 391 -5.92 -6.85 1.21
CA THR A 391 -5.12 -7.67 2.13
C THR A 391 -3.67 -7.20 2.25
N ASN A 392 -3.15 -6.54 1.21
CA ASN A 392 -1.79 -6.00 1.15
C ASN A 392 -1.69 -4.56 1.69
N THR A 393 -0.47 -4.05 1.81
CA THR A 393 -0.28 -2.60 2.04
C THR A 393 -0.89 -1.80 0.90
N LEU A 394 -1.76 -0.84 1.21
CA LEU A 394 -2.35 0.04 0.22
C LEU A 394 -1.45 1.26 -0.04
N VAL A 395 -1.09 1.46 -1.30
CA VAL A 395 -0.59 2.75 -1.81
C VAL A 395 -1.69 3.34 -2.68
N ASN A 396 -2.22 4.49 -2.27
CA ASN A 396 -3.23 5.19 -3.04
C ASN A 396 -2.65 6.47 -3.63
N ASN A 397 -2.54 6.50 -4.96
CA ASN A 397 -2.06 7.64 -5.73
C ASN A 397 -3.17 8.26 -6.60
N ASP A 398 -4.42 7.86 -6.36
CA ASP A 398 -5.58 8.38 -7.08
C ASP A 398 -5.89 9.81 -6.66
N THR A 399 -6.23 10.63 -7.64
CA THR A 399 -6.56 12.04 -7.46
C THR A 399 -7.83 12.38 -8.22
N THR A 400 -8.37 13.58 -8.01
CA THR A 400 -9.59 13.99 -8.68
C THR A 400 -9.34 14.27 -10.16
N ASP A 401 -10.12 13.64 -11.03
CA ASP A 401 -10.04 13.81 -12.49
C ASP A 401 -11.03 14.86 -13.04
N ALA A 402 -12.17 14.39 -13.58
CA ALA A 402 -13.05 15.16 -14.43
C ALA A 402 -14.04 15.97 -13.60
N THR A 403 -14.30 17.20 -14.06
CA THR A 403 -15.41 18.00 -13.55
C THR A 403 -16.65 17.72 -14.39
N LEU A 404 -17.65 17.10 -13.76
CA LEU A 404 -19.01 17.05 -14.30
C LEU A 404 -19.74 18.33 -13.94
N THR A 405 -20.23 19.06 -14.92
CA THR A 405 -21.10 20.23 -14.69
C THR A 405 -22.55 19.83 -14.92
N VAL A 406 -23.40 19.95 -13.92
CA VAL A 406 -24.84 19.68 -14.08
C VAL A 406 -25.41 20.77 -14.97
N ASN A 407 -25.82 20.42 -16.18
CA ASN A 407 -26.32 21.39 -17.15
C ASN A 407 -27.37 20.76 -18.04
N TYR A 408 -28.36 21.53 -18.45
CA TYR A 408 -29.26 21.06 -19.49
C TYR A 408 -28.51 21.00 -20.82
N PRO A 409 -28.76 19.98 -21.66
CA PRO A 409 -28.22 19.98 -23.01
C PRO A 409 -28.64 21.27 -23.72
N PRO A 410 -27.80 21.82 -24.61
CA PRO A 410 -28.17 22.99 -25.41
C PRO A 410 -29.51 22.74 -26.09
N VAL A 411 -30.44 23.70 -25.97
CA VAL A 411 -31.70 23.62 -26.69
C VAL A 411 -31.41 23.80 -28.17
N GLU A 412 -31.45 22.72 -28.95
CA GLU A 412 -31.41 22.80 -30.39
C GLU A 412 -32.76 23.29 -30.92
N LEU A 413 -32.75 24.38 -31.69
CA LEU A 413 -33.92 24.82 -32.43
C LEU A 413 -34.27 23.75 -33.46
N ALA A 414 -35.39 23.04 -33.26
CA ALA A 414 -35.89 22.01 -34.18
C ALA A 414 -36.32 22.56 -35.58
N GLY A 415 -36.02 23.82 -35.88
CA GLY A 415 -36.24 24.50 -37.15
C GLY A 415 -36.83 25.90 -36.98
N SER A 416 -36.65 26.74 -38.01
CA SER A 416 -37.33 28.03 -38.18
C SER A 416 -38.26 27.90 -39.38
N TRP A 417 -39.56 28.14 -39.20
CA TRP A 417 -40.56 27.84 -40.24
C TRP A 417 -41.39 29.07 -40.61
N VAL A 418 -41.53 29.29 -41.90
CA VAL A 418 -42.34 30.36 -42.50
C VAL A 418 -43.77 29.85 -42.70
N THR A 419 -44.76 30.71 -42.42
CA THR A 419 -46.21 30.43 -42.48
C THR A 419 -46.68 29.70 -43.74
N GLY A 420 -47.61 28.74 -43.61
CA GLY A 420 -48.39 28.19 -44.74
C GLY A 420 -48.64 26.67 -44.76
N THR A 421 -48.10 25.90 -43.81
CA THR A 421 -48.25 24.43 -43.75
C THR A 421 -48.80 23.97 -42.40
N THR A 422 -49.72 23.00 -42.44
CA THR A 422 -50.17 22.25 -41.25
C THR A 422 -49.07 21.31 -40.79
N HIS A 423 -48.82 21.23 -39.47
CA HIS A 423 -47.84 20.32 -38.89
C HIS A 423 -48.47 19.35 -37.88
N THR A 424 -48.01 18.11 -37.89
CA THR A 424 -48.24 17.12 -36.84
C THR A 424 -46.93 17.01 -36.08
N VAL A 425 -46.86 17.51 -34.85
CA VAL A 425 -45.63 17.39 -34.05
C VAL A 425 -45.45 15.94 -33.64
N GLU A 426 -44.29 15.37 -33.99
CA GLU A 426 -43.87 14.06 -33.48
C GLU A 426 -43.73 14.14 -31.95
N PRO A 427 -44.25 13.15 -31.19
CA PRO A 427 -44.29 13.19 -29.74
C PRO A 427 -42.90 13.23 -29.09
N GLY A 428 -42.75 14.07 -28.05
CA GLY A 428 -41.55 14.13 -27.18
C GLY A 428 -41.75 15.12 -26.02
N SER A 429 -41.20 14.79 -24.85
CA SER A 429 -41.12 15.68 -23.68
C SER A 429 -39.91 16.63 -23.83
N ASP A 430 -40.02 17.84 -23.30
CA ASP A 430 -38.96 18.88 -23.24
C ASP A 430 -38.68 19.67 -24.53
N ARG A 431 -39.72 20.28 -25.11
CA ARG A 431 -39.57 21.25 -26.20
C ARG A 431 -40.24 22.59 -25.87
N VAL A 432 -39.56 23.68 -26.19
CA VAL A 432 -40.17 25.02 -26.24
C VAL A 432 -40.66 25.28 -27.67
N LEU A 433 -41.97 25.50 -27.84
CA LEU A 433 -42.54 25.93 -29.11
C LEU A 433 -42.58 27.45 -29.15
N ILE A 434 -41.74 28.06 -30.00
CA ILE A 434 -41.76 29.50 -30.26
C ILE A 434 -42.47 29.74 -31.59
N LEU A 435 -43.63 30.41 -31.57
CA LEU A 435 -44.27 30.90 -32.79
C LEU A 435 -43.94 32.38 -32.98
N VAL A 436 -43.37 32.71 -34.14
CA VAL A 436 -43.14 34.09 -34.55
C VAL A 436 -44.12 34.41 -35.68
N GLY A 437 -45.04 35.35 -35.42
CA GLY A 437 -45.95 35.87 -36.43
C GLY A 437 -45.49 37.26 -36.88
N THR A 438 -45.33 37.46 -38.18
CA THR A 438 -45.08 38.79 -38.78
C THR A 438 -46.33 39.28 -39.48
N ILE A 439 -46.76 40.50 -39.14
CA ILE A 439 -47.90 41.17 -39.78
C ILE A 439 -47.35 42.09 -40.87
N ALA A 440 -47.59 41.76 -42.14
CA ALA A 440 -47.29 42.65 -43.25
C ALA A 440 -48.47 43.62 -43.45
N GLY A 441 -48.37 44.82 -42.89
CA GLY A 441 -49.38 45.86 -43.07
C GLY A 441 -49.38 46.40 -44.50
N TYR A 442 -50.51 46.28 -45.21
CA TYR A 442 -50.85 47.11 -46.37
C TYR A 442 -52.22 47.74 -46.09
N GLY A 443 -52.21 48.99 -45.60
CA GLY A 443 -53.40 49.85 -45.47
C GLY A 443 -53.98 49.92 -44.06
N ASP A 444 -53.86 51.10 -43.45
CA ASP A 444 -54.72 51.85 -42.52
C ASP A 444 -55.59 51.13 -41.45
N GLY A 445 -55.34 49.85 -41.16
CA GLY A 445 -55.96 49.11 -40.07
C GLY A 445 -54.90 48.37 -39.26
N ASP A 446 -54.86 48.64 -37.95
CA ASP A 446 -54.00 47.98 -36.96
C ASP A 446 -54.31 46.48 -36.93
N SER A 447 -53.64 45.73 -37.80
CA SER A 447 -53.67 44.27 -37.74
C SER A 447 -52.88 43.86 -36.51
N THR A 448 -53.54 43.18 -35.58
CA THR A 448 -52.95 42.66 -34.34
C THR A 448 -53.17 41.16 -34.25
N ILE A 449 -52.20 40.43 -33.67
CA ILE A 449 -52.43 39.03 -33.29
C ILE A 449 -53.27 39.05 -32.01
N SER A 450 -54.54 38.69 -32.12
CA SER A 450 -55.49 38.72 -31.00
C SER A 450 -55.44 37.46 -30.12
N SER A 451 -54.93 36.35 -30.65
CA SER A 451 -54.70 35.11 -29.90
C SER A 451 -53.79 34.16 -30.68
N ALA A 452 -53.09 33.28 -29.97
CA ALA A 452 -52.42 32.11 -30.52
C ALA A 452 -52.78 30.89 -29.66
N SER A 453 -52.98 29.73 -30.29
CA SER A 453 -53.27 28.49 -29.59
C SER A 453 -52.57 27.31 -30.24
N TYR A 454 -52.23 26.30 -29.44
CA TYR A 454 -51.63 25.05 -29.88
C TYR A 454 -52.31 23.88 -29.18
N GLY A 455 -52.80 22.89 -29.94
CA GLY A 455 -53.52 21.74 -29.39
C GLY A 455 -54.79 22.12 -28.59
N GLY A 456 -55.41 23.27 -28.89
CA GLY A 456 -56.56 23.79 -28.15
C GLY A 456 -56.23 24.55 -26.86
N GLN A 457 -54.94 24.67 -26.50
CA GLN A 457 -54.49 25.45 -25.36
C GLN A 457 -54.05 26.85 -25.80
N PRO A 458 -54.47 27.93 -25.11
CA PRO A 458 -54.00 29.28 -25.40
C PRO A 458 -52.51 29.42 -25.06
N LEU A 459 -51.76 30.08 -25.95
CA LEU A 459 -50.36 30.39 -25.72
C LEU A 459 -50.22 31.73 -25.00
N ALA A 460 -49.26 31.83 -24.08
CA ALA A 460 -48.93 33.08 -23.40
C ALA A 460 -48.30 34.05 -24.40
N PHE A 461 -48.81 35.27 -24.45
CA PHE A 461 -48.26 36.34 -25.26
C PHE A 461 -47.04 36.94 -24.54
N ILE A 462 -45.89 36.97 -25.21
CA ILE A 462 -44.68 37.63 -24.71
C ILE A 462 -44.52 38.89 -25.57
N GLU A 463 -44.94 40.04 -25.04
CA GLU A 463 -44.69 41.34 -25.68
C GLU A 463 -43.19 41.65 -25.64
N SER A 464 -42.64 42.05 -26.79
CA SER A 464 -41.31 42.65 -26.90
C SER A 464 -41.40 44.16 -27.02
#